data_AF-A0A9E3X776-F1
#
_entry.id   AF-A0A9E3X776-F1
#
_cell.length_a   1.000
_cell.length_b   1.000
_cell.length_c   1.000
_cell.angle_alpha   90.00
_cell.angle_beta   90.00
_cell.angle_gamma   90.00
#
_symmetry.space_group_name_H-M   'P 1'
#
loop_
_entity.id
_entity.type
_entity.pdbx_description
1 polymer ?
#
loop_
_entity_poly.entity_id
_entity_poly.type
_entity_poly.pdbx_seq_one_letter_code
_entity_poly.pdbx_strand_id
1 'polypeptide(L)'
;MINSSFSHSQLLCAPESRATLAVNGTTVKQPLVNVRNLKMHFPIAAGIFGNRVVGYVKAADEVTFQIFPGETLGLVGESGCGKTTVGRCLIRAYQPTDGQILYRQADDTTVDLAQLNRTELAPFRPQIRMIFQDPYSSLNPRMTVYEVISEALRVQGNLSPRQMEERVATMLRRVGLRPEYMRRYPHAFSGGE
;
A
#
# COMPACT_ATOMS: atom_id res chain seq x y z
N MET A 1 6.14 -10.44 47.32
CA MET A 1 6.62 -9.16 47.88
C MET A 1 7.41 -8.46 46.77
N ILE A 2 6.95 -7.27 46.40
CA ILE A 2 7.58 -6.21 45.56
C ILE A 2 7.80 -6.58 44.07
N ASN A 3 7.03 -6.16 43.05
CA ASN A 3 6.42 -4.90 42.56
C ASN A 3 7.14 -4.40 41.28
N SER A 4 6.34 -4.09 40.25
CA SER A 4 6.52 -3.07 39.19
C SER A 4 7.86 -3.02 38.41
N SER A 5 7.87 -2.94 37.08
CA SER A 5 7.58 -1.67 36.40
C SER A 5 7.36 -1.83 34.89
N PHE A 6 6.39 -1.05 34.42
CA PHE A 6 6.05 -0.75 33.02
C PHE A 6 7.28 -0.36 32.20
N SER A 7 7.34 -0.82 30.94
CA SER A 7 8.14 -0.16 29.90
C SER A 7 7.21 0.31 28.79
N HIS A 8 7.04 1.63 28.75
CA HIS A 8 6.36 2.38 27.69
C HIS A 8 7.08 2.15 26.36
N SER A 9 6.39 1.60 25.35
CA SER A 9 6.82 1.77 23.96
C SER A 9 6.50 3.21 23.55
N GLN A 10 7.52 4.05 23.48
CA GLN A 10 7.39 5.39 22.92
C GLN A 10 7.06 5.29 21.43
N LEU A 11 5.79 5.49 21.08
CA LEU A 11 5.45 6.09 19.79
C LEU A 11 6.16 7.45 19.74
N LEU A 12 7.04 7.65 18.77
CA LEU A 12 7.31 9.00 18.27
C LEU A 12 6.07 9.43 17.47
N CYS A 13 5.03 9.82 18.20
CA CYS A 13 3.85 10.51 17.70
C CYS A 13 3.79 11.86 18.41
N ALA A 14 3.95 12.95 17.67
CA ALA A 14 3.60 14.29 18.12
C ALA A 14 3.37 15.22 16.89
N PRO A 15 2.42 16.17 16.93
CA PRO A 15 1.25 16.29 17.79
C PRO A 15 -0.09 16.12 17.04
N GLU A 16 -1.11 15.90 17.85
CA GLU A 16 -2.54 15.92 17.52
C GLU A 16 -2.99 17.23 16.85
N SER A 17 -4.06 17.12 16.07
CA SER A 17 -4.99 18.21 15.75
C SER A 17 -4.38 19.57 15.38
N ARG A 18 -4.17 19.80 14.07
CA ARG A 18 -4.16 21.15 13.49
C ARG A 18 -5.25 21.30 12.45
N ALA A 19 -6.49 21.48 12.93
CA ALA A 19 -7.41 22.36 12.23
C ALA A 19 -6.95 23.79 12.54
N THR A 20 -6.28 24.44 11.58
CA THR A 20 -5.99 25.87 11.67
C THR A 20 -6.30 26.48 10.31
N LEU A 21 -7.46 27.11 10.22
CA LEU A 21 -7.76 28.10 9.20
C LEU A 21 -6.76 29.25 9.39
N ALA A 22 -5.90 29.49 8.41
CA ALA A 22 -5.04 30.66 8.37
C ALA A 22 -5.29 31.42 7.07
N VAL A 23 -5.93 32.57 7.27
CA VAL A 23 -5.97 33.72 6.36
C VAL A 23 -4.52 34.18 6.08
N ASN A 24 -4.25 34.58 4.83
CA ASN A 24 -2.99 35.10 4.26
C ASN A 24 -2.00 34.06 3.69
N GLY A 25 -2.14 33.79 2.39
CA GLY A 25 -1.02 33.59 1.44
C GLY A 25 -0.18 32.32 1.55
N THR A 26 -0.38 31.47 2.55
CA THR A 26 0.38 30.22 2.71
C THR A 26 -0.53 29.05 2.35
N THR A 27 -0.30 28.38 1.22
CA THR A 27 -1.11 27.24 0.79
C THR A 27 -0.99 26.12 1.83
N VAL A 28 -2.00 25.93 2.68
CA VAL A 28 -2.05 24.83 3.64
C VAL A 28 -2.09 23.53 2.88
N LYS A 29 -0.99 22.78 2.93
CA LYS A 29 -0.86 21.49 2.24
C LYS A 29 -1.80 20.49 2.89
N GLN A 30 -2.85 20.08 2.18
CA GLN A 30 -3.77 19.06 2.64
C GLN A 30 -3.14 17.66 2.50
N PRO A 31 -3.48 16.68 3.37
CA PRO A 31 -2.98 15.32 3.24
C PRO A 31 -3.48 14.68 1.94
N LEU A 32 -2.65 13.84 1.32
CA LEU A 32 -3.04 12.96 0.22
C LEU A 32 -3.77 11.72 0.76
N VAL A 33 -3.27 11.16 1.86
CA VAL A 33 -3.87 10.04 2.58
C VAL A 33 -4.03 10.43 4.05
N ASN A 34 -5.20 10.19 4.63
CA ASN A 34 -5.48 10.37 6.05
C ASN A 34 -6.13 9.11 6.60
N VAL A 35 -5.38 8.38 7.41
CA VAL A 35 -5.79 7.12 8.02
C VAL A 35 -6.25 7.43 9.44
N ARG A 36 -7.46 6.98 9.79
CA ARG A 36 -8.07 7.28 11.10
C ARG A 36 -8.55 6.01 11.76
N ASN A 37 -8.02 5.74 12.95
CA ASN A 37 -8.39 4.63 13.84
C ASN A 37 -8.49 3.29 13.08
N LEU A 38 -7.57 3.03 12.16
CA LEU A 38 -7.56 1.84 11.33
C LEU A 38 -7.38 0.59 12.20
N LYS A 39 -8.29 -0.37 12.07
CA LYS A 39 -8.24 -1.66 12.76
C LYS A 39 -8.21 -2.79 11.73
N MET A 40 -7.40 -3.80 12.00
CA MET A 40 -7.39 -5.06 11.27
C MET A 40 -7.22 -6.21 12.25
N HIS A 41 -8.34 -6.87 12.54
CA HIS A 41 -8.39 -7.99 13.47
C HIS A 41 -8.69 -9.29 12.71
N PHE A 42 -7.86 -10.31 12.89
CA PHE A 42 -8.06 -11.62 12.27
C PHE A 42 -8.73 -12.57 13.26
N PRO A 43 -9.83 -13.26 12.87
CA PRO A 43 -10.49 -14.20 13.77
C PRO A 43 -9.62 -15.42 14.05
N ILE A 44 -9.60 -15.85 15.31
CA ILE A 44 -9.02 -17.12 15.73
C ILE A 44 -10.16 -18.15 15.75
N ALA A 45 -10.13 -19.08 14.80
CA ALA A 45 -11.09 -20.17 14.71
C ALA A 45 -10.67 -21.37 15.57
N ALA A 46 -11.63 -21.98 16.26
CA ALA A 46 -11.45 -23.22 17.02
C ALA A 46 -12.64 -24.19 16.85
N GLY A 47 -12.45 -25.43 17.30
CA GLY A 47 -13.39 -26.55 17.15
C GLY A 47 -12.97 -27.51 16.03
N ILE A 48 -13.62 -28.69 15.98
CA ILE A 48 -13.26 -29.81 15.08
C ILE A 48 -13.32 -29.42 13.58
N PHE A 49 -14.05 -28.35 13.24
CA PHE A 49 -14.17 -27.84 11.87
C PHE A 49 -13.91 -26.31 11.74
N GLY A 50 -13.41 -25.65 12.79
CA GLY A 50 -13.13 -24.20 12.75
C GLY A 50 -14.37 -23.29 12.79
N ASN A 51 -15.53 -23.81 13.21
CA ASN A 51 -16.82 -23.13 13.13
C ASN A 51 -17.02 -22.05 14.21
N ARG A 52 -16.12 -21.94 15.19
CA ARG A 52 -16.28 -21.04 16.34
C ARG A 52 -15.13 -20.05 16.41
N VAL A 53 -15.43 -18.77 16.36
CA VAL A 53 -14.46 -17.71 16.66
C VAL A 53 -14.29 -17.63 18.18
N VAL A 54 -13.07 -17.85 18.67
CA VAL A 54 -12.73 -17.86 20.10
C VAL A 54 -11.89 -16.66 20.53
N GLY A 55 -11.47 -15.84 19.58
CA GLY A 55 -10.70 -14.63 19.84
C GLY A 55 -10.30 -13.95 18.54
N TYR A 56 -9.52 -12.88 18.66
CA TYR A 56 -8.99 -12.15 17.52
C TYR A 56 -7.51 -11.81 17.71
N VAL A 57 -6.72 -11.99 16.66
CA VAL A 57 -5.39 -11.42 16.56
C VAL A 57 -5.52 -9.98 16.07
N LYS A 58 -5.18 -9.03 16.93
CA LYS A 58 -5.15 -7.60 16.60
C LYS A 58 -3.88 -7.27 15.83
N ALA A 59 -3.91 -7.42 14.51
CA ALA A 59 -2.76 -7.16 13.65
C ALA A 59 -2.54 -5.66 13.37
N ALA A 60 -3.59 -4.85 13.49
CA ALA A 60 -3.52 -3.40 13.63
C ALA A 60 -4.67 -2.96 14.54
N ASP A 61 -4.39 -2.07 15.49
CA ASP A 61 -5.40 -1.55 16.43
C ASP A 61 -5.18 -0.04 16.58
N GLU A 62 -6.16 0.74 16.12
CA GLU A 62 -6.20 2.21 16.26
C GLU A 62 -5.03 2.96 15.61
N VAL A 63 -4.63 2.52 14.42
CA VAL A 63 -3.57 3.17 13.66
C VAL A 63 -4.09 4.46 13.01
N THR A 64 -3.45 5.59 13.33
CA THR A 64 -3.79 6.92 12.79
C THR A 64 -2.54 7.64 12.31
N PHE A 65 -2.54 8.10 11.06
CA PHE A 65 -1.46 8.91 10.49
C PHE A 65 -1.91 9.62 9.22
N GLN A 66 -1.10 10.55 8.74
CA GLN A 66 -1.31 11.30 7.50
C GLN A 66 -0.09 11.17 6.59
N ILE A 67 -0.32 11.22 5.29
CA ILE A 67 0.73 11.32 4.27
C ILE A 67 0.38 12.51 3.38
N PHE A 68 1.28 13.49 3.32
CA PHE A 68 1.15 14.68 2.49
C PHE A 68 1.72 14.44 1.08
N PRO A 69 1.29 15.21 0.06
CA PRO A 69 1.82 15.07 -1.30
C PRO A 69 3.35 15.18 -1.36
N GLY A 70 4.03 14.21 -1.95
CA GLY A 70 5.50 14.20 -2.06
C GLY A 70 6.25 13.90 -0.76
N GLU A 71 5.55 13.53 0.30
CA GLU A 71 6.14 13.01 1.52
C GLU A 71 6.49 11.53 1.38
N THR A 72 7.55 11.09 2.05
CA THR A 72 7.85 9.68 2.25
C THR A 72 7.66 9.33 3.73
N LEU A 73 6.70 8.45 4.01
CA LEU A 73 6.45 7.94 5.37
C LEU A 73 7.11 6.57 5.54
N GLY A 74 7.97 6.45 6.56
CA GLY A 74 8.55 5.18 6.97
C GLY A 74 7.79 4.57 8.15
N LEU A 75 7.30 3.33 8.01
CA LEU A 75 6.71 2.56 9.10
C LEU A 75 7.70 1.50 9.60
N VAL A 76 8.19 1.67 10.82
CA VAL A 76 9.22 0.80 11.44
C VAL A 76 8.67 0.09 12.67
N GLY A 77 9.26 -1.06 13.01
CA GLY A 77 8.88 -1.87 14.15
C GLY A 77 9.36 -3.31 14.01
N GLU A 78 9.25 -4.10 15.08
CA GLU A 78 9.71 -5.49 15.14
C GLU A 78 8.97 -6.43 14.17
N SER A 79 9.56 -7.59 13.89
CA SER A 79 8.88 -8.60 13.06
C SER A 79 7.52 -8.96 13.67
N GLY A 80 6.48 -9.06 12.83
CA GLY A 80 5.13 -9.39 13.28
C GLY A 80 4.31 -8.24 13.88
N CYS A 81 4.85 -7.03 14.03
CA CYS A 81 4.12 -5.90 14.65
C CYS A 81 3.02 -5.26 13.76
N GLY A 82 2.63 -5.88 12.64
CA GLY A 82 1.51 -5.41 11.83
C GLY A 82 1.82 -4.49 10.64
N LYS A 83 3.09 -4.12 10.39
CA LYS A 83 3.47 -3.20 9.29
C LYS A 83 2.92 -3.61 7.93
N THR A 84 3.14 -4.87 7.55
CA THR A 84 2.64 -5.43 6.29
C THR A 84 1.12 -5.45 6.24
N THR A 85 0.47 -5.68 7.38
CA THR A 85 -0.99 -5.64 7.51
C THR A 85 -1.52 -4.24 7.23
N VAL A 86 -0.95 -3.20 7.84
CA VAL A 86 -1.31 -1.80 7.57
C VAL A 86 -1.15 -1.49 6.09
N GLY A 87 -0.01 -1.80 5.49
CA GLY A 87 0.22 -1.58 4.05
C GLY A 87 -0.82 -2.28 3.16
N ARG A 88 -1.17 -3.53 3.48
CA ARG A 88 -2.21 -4.30 2.75
C ARG A 88 -3.61 -3.72 2.93
N CYS A 89 -3.91 -3.12 4.07
CA CYS A 89 -5.16 -2.39 4.29
C CYS A 89 -5.24 -1.12 3.43
N LEU A 90 -4.15 -0.34 3.34
CA LEU A 90 -4.10 0.89 2.54
C LEU A 90 -4.40 0.64 1.06
N ILE A 91 -3.85 -0.44 0.49
CA ILE A 91 -4.11 -0.82 -0.91
C ILE A 91 -5.40 -1.62 -1.09
N ARG A 92 -6.16 -1.82 -0.01
CA ARG A 92 -7.42 -2.59 0.01
C ARG A 92 -7.25 -4.02 -0.51
N ALA A 93 -6.08 -4.63 -0.25
CA ALA A 93 -5.88 -6.07 -0.36
C ALA A 93 -6.52 -6.80 0.83
N TYR A 94 -6.52 -6.15 2.00
CA TYR A 94 -7.37 -6.51 3.13
C TYR A 94 -8.43 -5.44 3.36
N GLN A 95 -9.67 -5.88 3.57
CA GLN A 95 -10.73 -5.06 4.12
C GLN A 95 -10.40 -4.80 5.60
N PRO A 96 -10.16 -3.55 6.03
CA PRO A 96 -10.05 -3.24 7.45
C PRO A 96 -11.32 -3.64 8.18
N THR A 97 -11.16 -4.11 9.42
CA THR A 97 -12.29 -4.44 10.28
C THR A 97 -13.00 -3.20 10.78
N ASP A 98 -12.29 -2.07 10.92
CA ASP A 98 -12.85 -0.78 11.31
C ASP A 98 -11.88 0.36 10.92
N GLY A 99 -12.34 1.61 11.06
CA GLY A 99 -11.59 2.82 10.76
C GLY A 99 -11.74 3.29 9.30
N GLN A 100 -11.00 4.34 8.96
CA GLN A 100 -11.13 5.05 7.69
C GLN A 100 -9.80 5.18 6.96
N ILE A 101 -9.86 5.14 5.63
CA ILE A 101 -8.73 5.39 4.73
C ILE A 101 -9.15 6.49 3.76
N LEU A 102 -8.98 7.74 4.16
CA LEU A 102 -9.40 8.90 3.39
C LEU A 102 -8.33 9.23 2.35
N TYR A 103 -8.69 9.15 1.07
CA TYR A 103 -7.82 9.45 -0.06
C TYR A 103 -8.31 10.69 -0.79
N ARG A 104 -7.42 11.68 -0.96
CA ARG A 104 -7.71 12.91 -1.69
C ARG A 104 -7.40 12.72 -3.18
N GLN A 105 -8.40 13.02 -4.00
CA GLN A 105 -8.34 12.91 -5.45
C GLN A 105 -7.76 14.18 -6.09
N ALA A 106 -7.49 14.13 -7.39
CA ALA A 106 -6.92 15.25 -8.14
C ALA A 106 -7.88 16.46 -8.25
N ASP A 107 -9.19 16.24 -8.07
CA ASP A 107 -10.22 17.27 -8.02
C ASP A 107 -10.46 17.81 -6.59
N ASP A 108 -9.54 17.53 -5.66
CA ASP A 108 -9.60 17.86 -4.23
C ASP A 108 -10.77 17.24 -3.45
N THR A 109 -11.56 16.35 -4.05
CA THR A 109 -12.54 15.56 -3.32
C THR A 109 -11.86 14.46 -2.51
N THR A 110 -12.49 14.04 -1.41
CA THR A 110 -11.96 12.98 -0.54
C THR A 110 -12.92 11.79 -0.53
N VAL A 111 -12.38 10.58 -0.70
CA VAL A 111 -13.12 9.32 -0.66
C VAL A 111 -12.60 8.43 0.46
N ASP A 112 -13.49 7.75 1.18
CA ASP A 112 -13.09 6.73 2.15
C ASP A 112 -12.95 5.37 1.46
N LEU A 113 -11.71 4.99 1.16
CA LEU A 113 -11.41 3.71 0.51
C LEU A 113 -11.85 2.51 1.35
N ALA A 114 -11.98 2.66 2.68
CA ALA A 114 -12.36 1.56 3.57
C ALA A 114 -13.80 1.08 3.34
N GLN A 115 -14.68 1.96 2.83
CA GLN A 115 -16.10 1.69 2.62
C GLN A 115 -16.43 1.22 1.20
N LEU A 116 -15.52 1.45 0.25
CA LEU A 116 -15.76 1.14 -1.15
C LEU A 116 -15.81 -0.36 -1.42
N ASN A 117 -16.78 -0.78 -2.23
CA ASN A 117 -16.87 -2.13 -2.76
C ASN A 117 -15.85 -2.36 -3.90
N ARG A 118 -15.80 -3.59 -4.43
CA ARG A 118 -14.81 -3.96 -5.47
C ARG A 118 -14.91 -3.13 -6.75
N THR A 119 -16.11 -2.77 -7.18
CA THR A 119 -16.34 -2.00 -8.40
C THR A 119 -15.93 -0.55 -8.18
N GLU A 120 -16.30 0.03 -7.03
CA GLU A 120 -15.94 1.40 -6.66
C GLU A 120 -14.44 1.57 -6.41
N LEU A 121 -13.74 0.52 -5.95
CA LEU A 121 -12.28 0.53 -5.78
C LEU A 121 -11.50 0.46 -7.10
N ALA A 122 -12.11 -0.04 -8.16
CA ALA A 122 -11.41 -0.31 -9.42
C ALA A 122 -10.66 0.93 -9.99
N PRO A 123 -11.23 2.15 -9.98
CA PRO A 123 -10.54 3.36 -10.45
C PRO A 123 -9.32 3.78 -9.60
N PHE A 124 -9.25 3.33 -8.34
CA PHE A 124 -8.18 3.70 -7.40
C PHE A 124 -6.99 2.75 -7.44
N ARG A 125 -7.21 1.49 -7.86
CA ARG A 125 -6.13 0.48 -7.94
C ARG A 125 -4.93 0.90 -8.81
N PRO A 126 -5.09 1.60 -9.95
CA PRO A 126 -3.95 2.07 -10.73
C PRO A 126 -3.17 3.21 -10.06
N GLN A 127 -3.80 3.94 -9.14
CA GLN A 127 -3.26 5.10 -8.44
C GLN A 127 -2.45 4.71 -7.20
N ILE A 128 -2.83 3.61 -6.53
CA ILE A 128 -2.20 3.12 -5.31
C ILE A 128 -1.52 1.78 -5.61
N ARG A 129 -0.18 1.77 -5.63
CA ARG A 129 0.61 0.58 -5.99
C ARG A 129 1.46 0.11 -4.82
N MET A 130 1.49 -1.19 -4.61
CA MET A 130 2.38 -1.82 -3.63
C MET A 130 3.50 -2.56 -4.35
N ILE A 131 4.72 -2.43 -3.84
CA ILE A 131 5.87 -3.24 -4.23
C ILE A 131 6.10 -4.22 -3.07
N PHE A 132 6.14 -5.51 -3.38
CA PHE A 132 6.33 -6.55 -2.36
C PHE A 132 7.81 -6.72 -2.00
N GLN A 133 8.08 -7.14 -0.76
CA GLN A 133 9.44 -7.34 -0.24
C GLN A 133 10.25 -8.41 -1.00
N ASP A 134 9.57 -9.41 -1.56
CA ASP A 134 10.16 -10.40 -2.46
C ASP A 134 9.52 -10.25 -3.86
N PRO A 135 10.10 -9.42 -4.74
CA PRO A 135 9.55 -9.20 -6.07
C PRO A 135 9.65 -10.45 -6.94
N TYR A 136 10.66 -11.31 -6.75
CA TYR A 136 10.88 -12.51 -7.57
C TYR A 136 9.75 -13.52 -7.44
N SER A 137 9.31 -13.79 -6.21
CA SER A 137 8.18 -14.70 -5.95
C SER A 137 6.85 -14.21 -6.56
N SER A 138 6.74 -12.91 -6.85
CA SER A 138 5.55 -12.30 -7.41
C SER A 138 5.51 -12.29 -8.95
N LEU A 139 6.63 -12.61 -9.62
CA LEU A 139 6.73 -12.65 -11.07
C LEU A 139 6.48 -14.06 -11.59
N ASN A 140 5.73 -14.17 -12.71
CA ASN A 140 5.59 -15.44 -13.40
C ASN A 140 6.92 -15.77 -14.12
N PRO A 141 7.66 -16.83 -13.72
CA PRO A 141 8.98 -17.12 -14.27
C PRO A 141 8.93 -17.56 -15.75
N ARG A 142 7.74 -17.88 -16.26
CA ARG A 142 7.51 -18.27 -17.66
C ARG A 142 7.25 -17.07 -18.58
N MET A 143 7.20 -15.86 -18.04
CA MET A 143 7.00 -14.63 -18.80
C MET A 143 8.30 -13.87 -18.93
N THR A 144 8.54 -13.30 -20.10
CA THR A 144 9.61 -12.34 -20.36
C THR A 144 9.32 -11.02 -19.66
N VAL A 145 10.35 -10.19 -19.49
CA VAL A 145 10.21 -8.83 -18.95
C VAL A 145 9.22 -8.01 -19.77
N TYR A 146 9.21 -8.18 -21.09
CA TYR A 146 8.23 -7.57 -21.97
C TYR A 146 6.82 -7.98 -21.59
N GLU A 147 6.55 -9.28 -21.43
CA GLU A 147 5.21 -9.79 -21.11
C GLU A 147 4.74 -9.32 -19.73
N VAL A 148 5.61 -9.37 -18.71
CA VAL A 148 5.32 -8.91 -17.35
C VAL A 148 4.94 -7.42 -17.34
N ILE A 149 5.79 -6.57 -17.94
CA ILE A 149 5.54 -5.12 -17.97
C ILE A 149 4.32 -4.81 -18.85
N SER A 150 4.16 -5.49 -19.99
CA SER A 150 3.02 -5.29 -20.89
C SER A 150 1.69 -5.65 -20.22
N GLU A 151 1.63 -6.72 -19.44
CA GLU A 151 0.43 -7.10 -18.70
C GLU A 151 0.00 -5.99 -17.73
N ALA A 152 0.97 -5.45 -16.98
CA ALA A 152 0.75 -4.31 -16.08
C ALA A 152 0.39 -3.01 -16.80
N LEU A 153 0.71 -2.86 -18.09
CA LEU A 153 0.36 -1.68 -18.88
C LEU A 153 -1.01 -1.80 -19.56
N ARG A 154 -1.46 -3.01 -19.89
CA ARG A 154 -2.78 -3.25 -20.52
C ARG A 154 -3.93 -2.76 -19.65
N VAL A 155 -3.78 -2.77 -18.32
CA VAL A 155 -4.81 -2.22 -17.41
C VAL A 155 -4.97 -0.70 -17.51
N GLN A 156 -4.03 0.01 -18.17
CA GLN A 156 -4.07 1.46 -18.37
C GLN A 156 -4.69 1.87 -19.71
N GLY A 157 -5.11 0.91 -20.55
CA GLY A 157 -5.78 1.17 -21.83
C GLY A 157 -5.22 0.34 -23.00
N ASN A 158 -5.82 0.52 -24.18
CA ASN A 158 -5.45 -0.21 -25.38
C ASN A 158 -4.32 0.51 -26.12
N LEU A 159 -3.09 0.00 -25.97
CA LEU A 159 -1.93 0.41 -26.76
C LEU A 159 -1.75 -0.54 -27.94
N SER A 160 -1.39 -0.02 -29.11
CA SER A 160 -0.98 -0.86 -30.24
C SER A 160 0.30 -1.64 -29.88
N PRO A 161 0.59 -2.76 -30.56
CA PRO A 161 1.81 -3.54 -30.28
C PRO A 161 3.10 -2.70 -30.30
N ARG A 162 3.21 -1.76 -31.26
CA ARG A 162 4.34 -0.84 -31.36
C ARG A 162 4.41 0.13 -30.19
N GLN A 163 3.29 0.75 -29.83
CA GLN A 163 3.23 1.67 -28.69
C GLN A 163 3.55 0.94 -27.37
N MET A 164 3.13 -0.33 -27.24
CA MET A 164 3.46 -1.16 -26.09
C MET A 164 4.97 -1.39 -25.99
N GLU A 165 5.61 -1.80 -27.08
CA GLU A 165 7.06 -2.01 -27.14
C GLU A 165 7.84 -0.74 -26.81
N GLU A 166 7.46 0.40 -27.38
CA GLU A 166 8.07 1.70 -27.08
C GLU A 166 7.88 2.10 -25.60
N ARG A 167 6.72 1.78 -25.02
CA ARG A 167 6.43 2.06 -23.61
C ARG A 167 7.27 1.20 -22.67
N VAL A 168 7.36 -0.11 -22.94
CA VAL A 168 8.22 -1.04 -22.18
C VAL A 168 9.67 -0.60 -22.28
N ALA A 169 10.17 -0.30 -23.48
CA ALA A 169 11.54 0.17 -23.68
C ALA A 169 11.83 1.45 -22.90
N THR A 170 10.86 2.36 -22.82
CA THR A 170 10.99 3.60 -22.04
C THR A 170 11.03 3.33 -20.53
N MET A 171 10.27 2.37 -20.02
CA MET A 171 10.33 1.97 -18.61
C MET A 171 11.68 1.36 -18.26
N LEU A 172 12.20 0.46 -19.10
CA LEU A 172 13.52 -0.14 -18.90
C LEU A 172 14.62 0.92 -18.83
N ARG A 173 14.61 1.89 -19.76
CA ARG A 173 15.57 3.01 -19.72
C ARG A 173 15.49 3.83 -18.43
N ARG A 174 14.28 4.05 -17.89
CA ARG A 174 14.08 4.82 -16.65
C ARG A 174 14.68 4.15 -15.42
N VAL A 175 14.74 2.81 -15.41
CA VAL A 175 15.34 2.03 -14.33
C VAL A 175 16.80 1.64 -14.61
N GLY A 176 17.40 2.17 -15.68
CA GLY A 176 18.80 1.90 -16.04
C GLY A 176 19.03 0.60 -16.82
N LEU A 177 17.97 -0.09 -17.25
CA LEU A 177 18.06 -1.32 -18.04
C LEU A 177 18.04 -1.03 -19.55
N ARG A 178 18.76 -1.86 -20.31
CA ARG A 178 18.79 -1.79 -21.77
C ARG A 178 17.47 -2.32 -22.35
N PRO A 179 16.83 -1.65 -23.33
CA PRO A 179 15.60 -2.13 -23.96
C PRO A 179 15.68 -3.55 -24.51
N GLU A 180 16.85 -3.95 -25.03
CA GLU A 180 17.10 -5.31 -25.54
C GLU A 180 16.83 -6.41 -24.49
N TYR A 181 16.85 -6.07 -23.20
CA TYR A 181 16.59 -7.00 -22.11
C TYR A 181 15.11 -7.36 -21.97
N MET A 182 14.20 -6.67 -22.67
CA MET A 182 12.76 -6.97 -22.62
C MET A 182 12.43 -8.42 -23.01
N ARG A 183 13.25 -9.07 -23.83
CA ARG A 183 13.05 -10.46 -24.26
C ARG A 183 13.62 -11.49 -23.28
N ARG A 184 14.30 -11.06 -22.23
CA ARG A 184 14.86 -11.95 -21.20
C ARG A 184 13.80 -12.32 -20.18
N TYR A 185 14.00 -13.46 -19.53
CA TYR A 185 13.19 -13.89 -18.40
C TYR A 185 13.72 -13.31 -17.08
N PRO A 186 12.87 -13.14 -16.05
CA PRO A 186 13.26 -12.57 -14.75
C PRO A 186 14.47 -13.23 -14.09
N HIS A 187 14.68 -14.54 -14.26
CA HIS A 187 15.82 -15.26 -13.68
C HIS A 187 17.18 -14.89 -14.31
N ALA A 188 17.18 -14.13 -15.41
CA ALA A 188 18.41 -13.66 -16.06
C ALA A 188 18.95 -12.34 -15.47
N PHE A 189 18.31 -11.82 -14.43
CA PHE A 189 18.64 -10.56 -13.76
C PHE A 189 19.19 -10.82 -12.36
N SER A 190 20.01 -9.89 -11.87
CA SER A 190 20.47 -9.90 -10.48
C SER A 190 19.37 -9.40 -9.54
N GLY A 191 19.48 -9.70 -8.23
CA GLY A 191 18.43 -9.36 -7.26
C GLY A 191 18.00 -7.87 -7.20
N GLY A 192 18.85 -6.95 -7.68
CA GLY A 192 18.58 -5.51 -7.73
C GLY A 192 18.09 -4.99 -9.09
N GLU A 193 18.13 -5.81 -10.14
CA GLU A 193 17.58 -5.52 -11.47
C GLU A 193 16.16 -6.10 -11.63
#